data_AF-A0A938JCF1-F1
#
_entry.id   AF-A0A938JCF1-F1
#
_cell.length_a   1.000
_cell.length_b   1.000
_cell.length_c   1.000
_cell.angle_alpha   90.00
_cell.angle_beta   90.00
_cell.angle_gamma   90.00
#
_symmetry.space_group_name_H-M   'P 1'
#
loop_
_entity.id
_entity.type
_entity.pdbx_description
1 polymer ?
#
loop_
_entity_poly.entity_id
_entity_poly.type
_entity_poly.pdbx_seq_one_letter_code
_entity_poly.pdbx_strand_id
1 'polypeptide(L)' 'SRVRRERGATHQTRTTVRDERLDPLFAAVVETAEEAVVNALWAAPDVTGRMGRTAPGLPHAPVLELLRAAGRLSTVTPSD' A
#
# COMPACT_ATOMS: atom_id res chain seq x y z
N SER A 1 27.18 -57.84 -6.10
CA SER A 1 25.74 -57.55 -6.28
C SER A 1 25.44 -56.18 -5.69
N ARG A 2 24.91 -55.23 -6.47
CA ARG A 2 24.65 -53.84 -6.07
C ARG A 2 23.31 -53.77 -5.34
N VAL A 3 23.28 -53.36 -4.08
CA VAL A 3 22.02 -52.99 -3.41
C VAL A 3 21.85 -51.47 -3.48
N ARG A 4 20.91 -51.12 -4.35
CA ARG A 4 20.22 -49.86 -4.62
C ARG A 4 19.93 -49.05 -3.34
N ARG A 5 20.53 -47.86 -3.19
CA ARG A 5 20.01 -46.83 -2.27
C ARG A 5 18.78 -46.19 -2.92
N GLU A 6 17.60 -46.46 -2.37
CA GLU A 6 16.41 -45.67 -2.67
C GLU A 6 16.58 -44.30 -2.02
N ARG A 7 17.01 -43.31 -2.81
CA ARG A 7 16.81 -41.90 -2.46
C ARG A 7 15.39 -41.54 -2.88
N GLY A 8 14.46 -41.55 -1.94
CA GLY A 8 13.20 -40.84 -2.07
C GLY A 8 13.51 -39.34 -2.14
N ALA A 9 13.80 -38.83 -3.33
CA ALA A 9 13.91 -37.40 -3.54
C ALA A 9 12.49 -36.82 -3.49
N THR A 10 12.21 -36.10 -2.41
CA THR A 10 10.99 -35.30 -2.29
C THR A 10 11.08 -34.14 -3.26
N HIS A 11 10.35 -34.20 -4.37
CA HIS A 11 10.24 -33.08 -5.30
C HIS A 11 9.20 -32.10 -4.78
N GLN A 12 9.55 -30.82 -4.66
CA GLN A 12 8.59 -29.75 -4.41
C GLN A 12 8.26 -29.04 -5.71
N THR A 13 6.97 -28.96 -6.02
CA THR A 13 6.46 -28.13 -7.12
C THR A 13 6.32 -26.70 -6.64
N ARG A 14 6.93 -25.74 -7.35
CA ARG A 14 6.78 -24.31 -7.09
C ARG A 14 6.14 -23.63 -8.28
N THR A 15 5.04 -22.92 -8.02
CA THR A 15 4.46 -22.00 -9.00
C THR A 15 5.15 -20.66 -8.89
N THR A 16 5.52 -20.08 -10.03
CA THR A 16 6.16 -18.76 -10.11
C THR A 16 5.40 -17.89 -11.12
N VAL A 17 5.42 -16.59 -10.88
CA VAL A 17 4.96 -15.61 -11.88
C VAL A 17 6.12 -15.38 -12.84
N ARG A 18 5.81 -15.29 -14.14
CA ARG A 18 6.81 -14.97 -15.15
C ARG A 18 7.18 -13.50 -15.06
N ASP A 19 8.45 -13.17 -15.29
CA ASP A 19 8.96 -11.80 -15.15
C ASP A 19 8.18 -10.78 -15.99
N GLU A 20 7.73 -11.15 -17.20
CA GLU A 20 6.96 -10.26 -18.08
C GLU A 20 5.55 -9.93 -17.54
N ARG A 21 5.14 -10.57 -16.45
CA ARG A 21 3.85 -10.35 -15.77
C ARG A 21 4.02 -9.62 -14.43
N LEU A 22 5.24 -9.24 -14.05
CA LEU A 22 5.50 -8.56 -12.78
C LEU A 22 5.25 -7.05 -12.84
N ASP A 23 5.42 -6.41 -14.01
CA ASP A 23 5.19 -4.97 -14.20
C ASP A 23 3.87 -4.46 -13.58
N PRO A 24 2.69 -5.08 -13.83
CA PRO A 24 1.44 -4.64 -13.20
C PRO A 24 1.42 -4.84 -11.68
N LEU A 25 2.14 -5.83 -11.14
CA LEU A 25 2.25 -6.03 -9.69
C LEU A 25 3.14 -4.95 -9.06
N PHE A 26 4.24 -4.58 -9.71
CA PHE A 26 5.09 -3.49 -9.23
C PHE A 26 4.35 -2.15 -9.24
N ALA A 27 3.62 -1.86 -10.32
CA ALA A 27 2.79 -0.65 -10.39
C ALA A 27 1.71 -0.65 -9.29
N ALA A 28 1.02 -1.77 -9.08
CA ALA A 28 -0.01 -1.89 -8.04
C ALA A 28 0.56 -1.69 -6.63
N VAL A 29 1.78 -2.18 -6.35
CA VAL A 29 2.43 -1.96 -5.05
C VAL A 29 2.78 -0.49 -4.85
N VAL A 30 3.23 0.21 -5.89
CA VAL A 30 3.50 1.66 -5.82
C VAL A 30 2.22 2.42 -5.50
N GLU A 31 1.14 2.23 -6.27
CA GLU A 31 -0.16 2.88 -6.01
C GLU A 31 -0.68 2.56 -4.61
N THR A 32 -0.61 1.28 -4.20
CA THR A 32 -1.08 0.86 -2.87
C THR A 32 -0.26 1.51 -1.76
N ALA A 33 1.06 1.62 -1.93
CA ALA A 33 1.92 2.24 -0.93
C ALA A 33 1.66 3.75 -0.81
N GLU A 34 1.49 4.44 -1.95
CA GLU A 34 1.13 5.86 -1.99
C GLU A 34 -0.20 6.10 -1.27
N GLU A 35 -1.22 5.33 -1.62
CA GLU A 35 -2.56 5.46 -1.05
C GLU A 35 -2.60 5.04 0.43
N ALA A 36 -1.82 4.04 0.85
CA ALA A 36 -1.73 3.64 2.25
C ALA A 36 -1.13 4.75 3.13
N VAL A 37 -0.09 5.42 2.64
CA VAL A 37 0.53 6.55 3.36
C VAL A 37 -0.45 7.72 3.46
N VAL A 38 -1.12 8.08 2.35
CA VAL A 38 -2.11 9.16 2.35
C VAL A 38 -3.28 8.84 3.31
N ASN A 39 -3.80 7.61 3.27
CA ASN A 39 -4.87 7.18 4.18
C ASN A 39 -4.46 7.22 5.64
N ALA A 40 -3.23 6.79 5.96
CA ALA A 40 -2.72 6.82 7.32
C ALA A 40 -2.66 8.26 7.86
N LEU A 41 -2.19 9.23 7.07
CA LEU A 41 -2.14 10.63 7.46
C LEU A 41 -3.54 11.27 7.53
N TRP A 42 -4.41 10.94 6.59
CA TRP A 42 -5.77 11.50 6.53
C TRP A 42 -6.65 11.01 7.68
N ALA A 43 -6.55 9.72 8.03
CA ALA A 43 -7.33 9.13 9.12
C ALA A 43 -6.73 9.36 10.52
N ALA A 44 -5.48 9.85 10.60
CA ALA A 44 -4.81 10.04 11.89
C ALA A 44 -5.58 11.06 12.76
N PRO A 45 -5.93 10.70 14.01
CA PRO A 45 -6.46 11.64 14.97
C PRO A 45 -5.34 12.49 15.57
N ASP A 46 -5.72 13.49 16.36
CA ASP A 46 -4.78 14.12 17.29
C ASP A 46 -4.27 13.07 18.30
N VAL A 47 -2.95 12.97 18.44
CA VAL A 47 -2.30 12.03 19.36
C VAL A 47 -1.49 12.79 20.39
N THR A 48 -1.84 12.63 21.67
CA THR A 48 -1.01 13.10 22.79
C THR A 48 -0.15 11.95 23.30
N GLY A 49 1.16 12.07 23.09
CA GLY A 49 2.15 11.08 23.49
C GLY A 49 2.81 11.37 24.83
N ARG A 50 3.95 10.70 25.06
CA ARG A 50 4.75 10.86 26.28
C ARG A 50 5.17 12.32 26.49
N MET A 51 5.21 12.75 27.75
CA MET A 51 5.56 14.11 28.16
C MET A 51 4.58 15.18 27.64
N GLY A 52 3.34 14.81 27.33
CA GLY A 52 2.29 15.75 26.92
C GLY A 52 2.47 16.33 25.51
N ARG A 53 3.37 15.76 24.70
CA ARG A 53 3.58 16.21 23.31
C ARG A 53 2.39 15.79 22.46
N THR A 54 1.74 16.75 21.82
CA THR A 54 0.61 16.50 20.93
C THR A 54 1.08 16.58 19.48
N ALA A 55 0.74 15.57 18.69
CA ALA A 55 0.84 15.58 17.24
C ALA A 55 -0.60 15.69 16.69
N PRO A 56 -0.99 16.81 16.08
CA PRO A 56 -2.32 16.94 15.51
C PRO A 56 -2.46 16.08 14.25
N GLY A 57 -3.67 15.60 14.01
CA GLY A 57 -4.06 15.04 12.73
C GLY A 57 -4.06 16.10 11.62
N LEU A 58 -4.22 15.67 10.37
CA LEU A 58 -4.31 16.62 9.26
C LEU A 58 -5.56 17.50 9.39
N PRO A 59 -5.45 18.84 9.22
CA PRO A 59 -6.61 19.71 9.21
C PRO A 59 -7.33 19.57 7.86
N HIS A 60 -8.31 18.67 7.77
CA HIS A 60 -8.96 18.28 6.52
C HIS A 60 -9.47 19.46 5.69
N ALA A 61 -10.22 20.39 6.29
CA ALA A 61 -10.78 21.53 5.56
C ALA A 61 -9.70 22.42 4.92
N PRO A 62 -8.68 22.91 5.66
CA PRO A 62 -7.55 23.62 5.06
C PRO A 62 -6.82 22.83 3.97
N VAL A 63 -6.61 21.52 4.14
CA VAL A 63 -5.96 20.70 3.11
C VAL A 63 -6.80 20.64 1.84
N LEU A 64 -8.12 20.47 1.95
CA LEU A 64 -9.02 20.49 0.79
C LEU A 64 -9.04 21.86 0.11
N GLU A 65 -8.96 22.96 0.86
CA GLU A 65 -8.84 24.30 0.29
C GLU A 65 -7.54 24.46 -0.51
N LEU A 66 -6.42 23.99 0.04
CA LEU A 66 -5.13 24.00 -0.66
C LEU A 66 -5.17 23.18 -1.96
N LEU A 67 -5.73 21.97 -1.91
CA LEU A 67 -5.86 21.13 -3.10
C LEU A 67 -6.81 21.75 -4.14
N ARG A 68 -7.89 22.42 -3.71
CA ARG A 68 -8.80 23.16 -4.60
C ARG A 68 -8.08 24.34 -5.26
N ALA A 69 -7.36 25.14 -4.47
CA ALA A 69 -6.58 26.28 -4.98
C ALA A 69 -5.50 25.84 -5.98
N ALA A 70 -4.94 24.64 -5.79
CA ALA A 70 -3.97 24.04 -6.70
C ALA A 70 -4.60 23.35 -7.93
N GLY A 71 -5.93 23.33 -8.06
CA GLY A 71 -6.63 22.65 -9.16
C GLY A 71 -6.50 21.12 -9.13
N ARG A 72 -6.29 20.53 -7.95
CA ARG A 72 -6.06 19.08 -7.75
C ARG A 72 -7.26 18.33 -7.14
N LEU A 73 -8.38 19.01 -6.88
CA LEU A 73 -9.64 18.37 -6.49
C LEU A 73 -10.60 18.32 -7.68
N SER A 74 -10.98 17.11 -8.09
CA SER A 74 -12.07 16.89 -9.02
C SER A 74 -13.42 17.02 -8.31
N THR A 75 -14.34 17.79 -8.88
CA THR A 75 -15.75 17.82 -8.46
C THR A 75 -16.48 16.66 -9.14
N VAL A 76 -16.24 15.42 -8.70
CA VAL A 76 -17.09 14.30 -9.14
C VAL A 76 -18.44 14.47 -8.45
N THR A 77 -19.46 14.85 -9.22
CA THR A 77 -20.85 14.70 -8.77
C THR A 77 -21.13 13.20 -8.83
N PRO A 78 -21.60 12.56 -7.73
CA PRO A 78 -22.02 11.17 -7.84
C PRO A 78 -23.20 11.12 -8.81
N SER A 79 -22.98 10.53 -9.98
CA SER A 79 -24.08 10.11 -10.86
C SER A 79 -24.78 8.93 -10.18
N ASP A 80 -26.12 9.01 -10.08
CA ASP A 80 -27.00 7.89 -9.73
C ASP A 80 -26.70 6.62 -10.55
#